data_AF-A0A519SNE6-F1
#
_entry.id   AF-A0A519SNE6-F1
#
_cell.length_a   1.000
_cell.length_b   1.000
_cell.length_c   1.000
_cell.angle_alpha   90.00
_cell.angle_beta   90.00
_cell.angle_gamma   90.00
#
_symmetry.space_group_name_H-M   'P 1'
#
loop_
_entity.id
_entity.type
_entity.pdbx_description
1 polymer ?
#
loop_
_entity_poly.entity_id
_entity_poly.type
_entity_poly.pdbx_seq_one_letter_code
_entity_poly.pdbx_strand_id
1 'polypeptide(L)'
;TVLKFWEKADKAGEAYFPHEFFYQILKSGELEQYYQIDPKDSWMLAAAEKNLPIICPGWEDSTLGNIYAGHVITGDIKNVHTMKTGIQYMMYLADWYTKNATEESKVGFFQIGGGIAGDFPICVVPMLHQDLQRHEVPLWGYFCQISDSTTSYGSYSGAVPNEKITWGKLGEKTPKFIIESDATIVAPLIFAIVLGQ
;
A
#
# COMPACT_ATOMS: atom_id res chain seq x y z
N THR A 1 -3.18 21.78 11.90
CA THR A 1 -2.50 20.50 12.19
C THR A 1 -3.42 19.35 11.80
N VAL A 2 -2.92 18.13 11.65
CA VAL A 2 -3.75 16.95 11.30
C VAL A 2 -4.85 16.66 12.34
N LEU A 3 -4.60 17.00 13.62
CA LEU A 3 -5.54 16.83 14.72
C LEU A 3 -6.95 17.35 14.42
N LYS A 4 -7.06 18.55 13.82
CA LYS A 4 -8.34 19.16 13.46
C LYS A 4 -9.21 18.23 12.59
N PHE A 5 -8.60 17.50 11.67
CA PHE A 5 -9.30 16.58 10.77
C PHE A 5 -9.70 15.30 11.51
N TRP A 6 -8.85 14.80 12.41
CA TRP A 6 -9.18 13.68 13.27
C TRP A 6 -10.34 14.00 14.21
N GLU A 7 -10.30 15.12 14.92
CA GLU A 7 -11.38 15.55 15.82
C GLU A 7 -12.70 15.74 15.07
N LYS A 8 -12.64 16.27 13.85
CA LYS A 8 -13.82 16.43 13.00
C LYS A 8 -14.45 15.07 12.67
N ALA A 9 -13.63 14.11 12.25
CA ALA A 9 -14.09 12.76 11.93
C ALA A 9 -14.62 12.03 13.17
N ASP A 10 -13.93 12.12 14.31
CA ASP A 10 -14.36 11.54 15.59
C ASP A 10 -15.72 12.09 16.05
N LYS A 11 -15.89 13.43 16.01
CA LYS A 11 -17.17 14.09 16.33
C LYS A 11 -18.31 13.71 15.38
N ALA A 12 -17.98 13.44 14.11
CA ALA A 12 -18.95 13.01 13.11
C ALA A 12 -19.24 11.50 13.15
N GLY A 13 -18.50 10.72 13.94
CA GLY A 13 -18.56 9.25 13.89
C GLY A 13 -18.02 8.65 12.60
N GLU A 14 -17.20 9.40 11.87
CA GLU A 14 -16.58 8.99 10.61
C GLU A 14 -15.21 8.35 10.86
N ALA A 15 -14.82 7.47 9.94
CA ALA A 15 -13.51 6.82 9.97
C ALA A 15 -12.87 6.87 8.59
N TYR A 16 -11.57 7.15 8.56
CA TYR A 16 -10.79 7.26 7.33
C TYR A 16 -9.47 6.51 7.46
N PHE A 17 -8.92 6.08 6.32
CA PHE A 17 -7.57 5.55 6.27
C PHE A 17 -6.54 6.66 6.51
N PRO A 18 -5.34 6.31 7.02
CA PRO A 18 -4.26 7.27 7.25
C PRO A 18 -3.98 8.22 6.08
N HIS A 19 -3.88 7.68 4.86
CA HIS A 19 -3.63 8.47 3.66
C HIS A 19 -4.81 9.38 3.28
N GLU A 20 -6.05 9.01 3.61
CA GLU A 20 -7.22 9.84 3.36
C GLU A 20 -7.19 11.11 4.22
N PHE A 21 -6.69 11.05 5.46
CA PHE A 21 -6.48 12.26 6.26
C PHE A 21 -5.41 13.17 5.66
N PHE A 22 -4.29 12.61 5.18
CA PHE A 22 -3.29 13.40 4.46
C PHE A 22 -3.87 14.05 3.21
N TYR A 23 -4.68 13.33 2.44
CA TYR A 23 -5.36 13.88 1.27
C TYR A 23 -6.30 15.03 1.64
N GLN A 24 -7.07 14.91 2.72
CA GLN A 24 -7.96 15.99 3.19
C GLN A 24 -7.17 17.26 3.55
N ILE A 25 -6.03 17.11 4.25
CA ILE A 25 -5.21 18.26 4.65
C ILE A 25 -4.50 18.89 3.44
N LEU A 26 -3.94 18.08 2.55
CA LEU A 26 -3.25 18.59 1.36
C LEU A 26 -4.24 19.31 0.44
N LYS A 27 -5.42 18.73 0.22
CA LYS A 27 -6.48 19.33 -0.61
C LYS A 27 -7.15 20.56 0.02
N SER A 28 -6.98 20.80 1.32
CA SER A 28 -7.54 22.01 1.96
C SER A 28 -6.69 23.26 1.74
N GLY A 29 -5.46 23.11 1.22
CA GLY A 29 -4.51 24.21 1.04
C GLY A 29 -3.88 24.74 2.35
N GLU A 30 -4.28 24.22 3.52
CA GLU A 30 -3.80 24.71 4.82
C GLU A 30 -2.28 24.55 5.00
N LEU A 31 -1.66 23.62 4.25
CA LEU A 31 -0.23 23.34 4.30
C LEU A 31 0.62 24.13 3.29
N GLU A 32 0.02 24.83 2.32
CA GLU A 32 0.77 25.48 1.23
C GLU A 32 1.83 26.46 1.76
N GLN A 33 1.47 27.23 2.79
CA GLN A 33 2.37 28.18 3.45
C GLN A 33 3.59 27.53 4.15
N TYR A 34 3.57 26.21 4.35
CA TYR A 34 4.64 25.45 5.01
C TYR A 34 5.48 24.61 4.04
N TYR A 35 5.21 24.67 2.73
CA TYR A 35 5.96 23.90 1.75
C TYR A 35 7.43 24.36 1.67
N GLN A 36 8.35 23.38 1.71
CA GLN A 36 9.80 23.61 1.66
C GLN A 36 10.42 23.20 0.32
N ILE A 37 9.64 22.55 -0.55
CA ILE A 37 10.03 22.10 -1.88
C ILE A 37 8.96 22.51 -2.89
N ASP A 38 9.30 22.47 -4.17
CA ASP A 38 8.32 22.66 -5.25
C ASP A 38 7.21 21.59 -5.12
N PRO A 39 5.91 21.97 -5.09
CA PRO A 39 4.81 21.02 -5.00
C PRO A 39 4.85 19.91 -6.05
N LYS A 40 5.41 20.19 -7.24
CA LYS A 40 5.54 19.20 -8.32
C LYS A 40 6.46 18.02 -7.96
N ASP A 41 7.35 18.21 -6.99
CA ASP A 41 8.32 17.21 -6.54
C ASP A 41 7.76 16.36 -5.36
N SER A 42 6.51 16.60 -4.95
CA SER A 42 5.83 15.85 -3.88
C SER A 42 4.93 14.75 -4.44
N TRP A 43 5.37 13.49 -4.32
CA TRP A 43 4.56 12.34 -4.74
C TRP A 43 3.24 12.21 -3.96
N MET A 44 3.24 12.61 -2.68
CA MET A 44 2.03 12.50 -1.84
C MET A 44 0.97 13.53 -2.25
N LEU A 45 1.38 14.72 -2.68
CA LEU A 45 0.47 15.71 -3.23
C LEU A 45 -0.11 15.23 -4.58
N ALA A 46 0.76 14.74 -5.48
CA ALA A 46 0.31 14.16 -6.75
C ALA A 46 -0.67 12.98 -6.55
N ALA A 47 -0.39 12.11 -5.56
CA ALA A 47 -1.28 11.01 -5.20
C ALA A 47 -2.64 11.50 -4.68
N ALA A 48 -2.65 12.57 -3.86
CA ALA A 48 -3.87 13.20 -3.39
C ALA A 48 -4.70 13.77 -4.55
N GLU A 49 -4.09 14.56 -5.43
CA GLU A 49 -4.75 15.19 -6.59
C GLU A 49 -5.39 14.16 -7.52
N LYS A 50 -4.70 13.03 -7.75
CA LYS A 50 -5.20 11.92 -8.58
C LYS A 50 -6.09 10.94 -7.81
N ASN A 51 -6.26 11.14 -6.51
CA ASN A 51 -7.01 10.26 -5.61
C ASN A 51 -6.56 8.80 -5.72
N LEU A 52 -5.24 8.57 -5.72
CA LEU A 52 -4.67 7.24 -5.87
C LEU A 52 -4.98 6.37 -4.64
N PRO A 53 -5.29 5.07 -4.83
CA PRO A 53 -5.38 4.13 -3.73
C PRO A 53 -4.00 3.97 -3.06
N ILE A 54 -3.95 4.04 -1.73
CA ILE A 54 -2.74 3.74 -0.95
C ILE A 54 -3.07 2.65 0.06
N ILE A 55 -2.24 1.62 0.11
CA ILE A 55 -2.38 0.51 1.06
C ILE A 55 -1.21 0.60 2.03
N CYS A 56 -1.50 0.99 3.27
CA CYS A 56 -0.50 1.17 4.33
C CYS A 56 -0.93 0.43 5.61
N PRO A 57 -0.98 -0.91 5.58
CA PRO A 57 -1.08 -1.72 6.79
C PRO A 57 0.13 -1.44 7.69
N GLY A 58 -0.07 -1.30 9.00
CA GLY A 58 1.03 -0.97 9.93
C GLY A 58 1.37 0.51 10.03
N TRP A 59 0.47 1.42 9.62
CA TRP A 59 0.67 2.88 9.74
C TRP A 59 0.96 3.33 11.19
N GLU A 60 0.52 2.55 12.18
CA GLU A 60 0.73 2.78 13.59
C GLU A 60 2.22 2.72 13.98
N ASP A 61 3.05 2.00 13.22
CA ASP A 61 4.51 1.99 13.35
C ASP A 61 5.12 3.22 12.65
N SER A 62 4.73 4.40 13.12
CA SER A 62 5.19 5.67 12.57
C SER A 62 5.11 6.80 13.59
N THR A 63 5.79 7.92 13.30
CA THR A 63 5.64 9.15 14.06
C THR A 63 4.18 9.61 14.14
N LEU A 64 3.41 9.46 13.04
CA LEU A 64 2.00 9.81 13.03
C LEU A 64 1.18 8.89 13.94
N GLY A 65 1.50 7.60 13.96
CA GLY A 65 0.91 6.62 14.88
C GLY A 65 1.12 7.01 16.33
N ASN A 66 2.35 7.38 16.70
CA ASN A 66 2.69 7.85 18.04
C ASN A 66 1.93 9.13 18.42
N ILE A 67 1.85 10.11 17.51
CA ILE A 67 1.11 11.36 17.72
C ILE A 67 -0.38 11.06 17.93
N TYR A 68 -0.97 10.22 17.08
CA TYR A 68 -2.38 9.85 17.18
C TYR A 68 -2.69 9.12 18.49
N ALA A 69 -1.87 8.14 18.89
CA ALA A 69 -2.00 7.46 20.18
C ALA A 69 -1.93 8.45 21.36
N GLY A 70 -1.04 9.45 21.30
CA GLY A 70 -0.97 10.53 22.27
C GLY A 70 -2.29 11.31 22.39
N HIS A 71 -2.93 11.63 21.26
CA HIS A 71 -4.23 12.32 21.23
C HIS A 71 -5.40 11.45 21.71
N VAL A 72 -5.32 10.13 21.55
CA VAL A 72 -6.28 9.19 22.17
C VAL A 72 -6.08 9.16 23.69
N ILE A 73 -4.84 9.06 24.17
CA ILE A 73 -4.52 9.01 25.62
C ILE A 73 -4.94 10.29 26.34
N THR A 74 -4.71 11.45 25.72
CA THR A 74 -5.09 12.76 26.27
C THR A 74 -6.58 13.07 26.12
N GLY A 75 -7.29 12.29 25.32
CA GLY A 75 -8.73 12.38 25.14
C GLY A 75 -9.19 13.42 24.11
N ASP A 76 -8.30 13.94 23.26
CA ASP A 76 -8.68 14.76 22.11
C ASP A 76 -9.47 13.94 21.08
N ILE A 77 -9.11 12.65 20.94
CA ILE A 77 -9.82 11.66 20.11
C ILE A 77 -10.45 10.62 21.03
N LYS A 78 -11.76 10.42 20.93
CA LYS A 78 -12.50 9.48 21.79
C LYS A 78 -12.51 8.08 21.22
N ASN A 79 -12.54 7.93 19.90
CA ASN A 79 -12.53 6.65 19.23
C ASN A 79 -11.19 6.38 18.53
N VAL A 80 -10.44 5.39 19.02
CA VAL A 80 -9.19 4.95 18.35
C VAL A 80 -9.43 4.55 16.89
N HIS A 81 -10.64 4.08 16.56
CA HIS A 81 -11.04 3.65 15.22
C HIS A 81 -11.53 4.78 14.29
N THR A 82 -11.42 6.06 14.70
CA THR A 82 -11.51 7.18 13.74
C THR A 82 -10.44 7.06 12.64
N MET A 83 -9.33 6.38 12.95
CA MET A 83 -8.41 5.85 11.96
C MET A 83 -8.74 4.38 11.63
N LYS A 84 -8.89 4.07 10.34
CA LYS A 84 -9.10 2.71 9.86
C LYS A 84 -7.84 1.84 10.04
N THR A 85 -8.04 0.55 10.24
CA THR A 85 -6.98 -0.42 10.58
C THR A 85 -6.48 -1.23 9.38
N GLY A 86 -5.43 -2.03 9.59
CA GLY A 86 -4.90 -2.97 8.59
C GLY A 86 -5.96 -3.96 8.05
N ILE A 87 -6.90 -4.43 8.88
CA ILE A 87 -7.97 -5.33 8.40
C ILE A 87 -8.88 -4.61 7.41
N GLN A 88 -9.22 -3.35 7.68
CA GLN A 88 -10.02 -2.54 6.76
C GLN A 88 -9.25 -2.24 5.46
N TYR A 89 -7.92 -2.11 5.51
CA TYR A 89 -7.10 -2.01 4.32
C TYR A 89 -7.16 -3.29 3.47
N MET A 90 -7.16 -4.48 4.09
CA MET A 90 -7.29 -5.74 3.34
C MET A 90 -8.67 -5.84 2.67
N MET A 91 -9.73 -5.46 3.38
CA MET A 91 -11.09 -5.43 2.80
C MET A 91 -11.18 -4.45 1.63
N TYR A 92 -10.59 -3.26 1.77
CA TYR A 92 -10.52 -2.26 0.71
C TYR A 92 -9.71 -2.77 -0.49
N LEU A 93 -8.54 -3.35 -0.26
CA LEU A 93 -7.69 -3.90 -1.31
C LEU A 93 -8.38 -5.07 -2.02
N ALA A 94 -9.11 -5.92 -1.31
CA ALA A 94 -9.87 -7.02 -1.90
C ALA A 94 -10.97 -6.53 -2.84
N ASP A 95 -11.72 -5.51 -2.43
CA ASP A 95 -12.73 -4.86 -3.28
C ASP A 95 -12.09 -4.18 -4.50
N TRP A 96 -11.02 -3.41 -4.28
CA TRP A 96 -10.27 -2.77 -5.36
C TRP A 96 -9.72 -3.80 -6.35
N TYR A 97 -9.08 -4.86 -5.86
CA TYR A 97 -8.49 -5.90 -6.69
C TYR A 97 -9.55 -6.63 -7.50
N THR A 98 -10.68 -7.03 -6.88
CA THR A 98 -11.79 -7.70 -7.56
C THR A 98 -12.37 -6.86 -8.72
N LYS A 99 -12.38 -5.52 -8.57
CA LYS A 99 -12.88 -4.61 -9.61
C LYS A 99 -11.88 -4.35 -10.74
N ASN A 100 -10.58 -4.42 -10.46
CA ASN A 100 -9.53 -4.01 -11.39
C ASN A 100 -8.78 -5.17 -12.05
N ALA A 101 -8.73 -6.34 -11.42
CA ALA A 101 -8.18 -7.55 -11.99
C ALA A 101 -9.30 -8.31 -12.71
N THR A 102 -9.39 -8.14 -14.03
CA THR A 102 -10.33 -8.87 -14.89
C THR A 102 -9.60 -9.76 -15.89
N GLU A 103 -10.33 -10.55 -16.68
CA GLU A 103 -9.72 -11.33 -17.75
C GLU A 103 -9.09 -10.44 -18.84
N GLU A 104 -9.72 -9.30 -19.12
CA GLU A 104 -9.29 -8.31 -20.12
C GLU A 104 -8.17 -7.40 -19.60
N SER A 105 -8.08 -7.18 -18.29
CA SER A 105 -7.11 -6.30 -17.65
C SER A 105 -6.56 -6.95 -16.40
N LYS A 106 -5.34 -7.51 -16.49
CA LYS A 106 -4.66 -8.11 -15.34
C LYS A 106 -3.91 -7.05 -14.54
N VAL A 107 -3.87 -7.21 -13.22
CA VAL A 107 -3.07 -6.36 -12.33
C VAL A 107 -1.67 -6.97 -12.17
N GLY A 108 -0.63 -6.16 -12.39
CA GLY A 108 0.76 -6.54 -12.15
C GLY A 108 1.24 -6.09 -10.78
N PHE A 109 2.16 -6.84 -10.18
CA PHE A 109 2.82 -6.48 -8.93
C PHE A 109 4.30 -6.19 -9.15
N PHE A 110 4.65 -4.91 -9.13
CA PHE A 110 6.04 -4.44 -9.10
C PHE A 110 6.43 -4.06 -7.67
N GLN A 111 7.26 -4.87 -7.05
CA GLN A 111 7.68 -4.76 -5.66
C GLN A 111 9.10 -4.20 -5.57
N ILE A 112 9.27 -3.13 -4.81
CA ILE A 112 10.58 -2.56 -4.47
C ILE A 112 10.84 -2.87 -2.99
N GLY A 113 11.87 -3.66 -2.70
CA GLY A 113 12.17 -4.15 -1.36
C GLY A 113 11.30 -5.32 -0.94
N GLY A 114 11.08 -5.44 0.38
CA GLY A 114 10.34 -6.54 1.01
C GLY A 114 9.40 -6.04 2.12
N GLY A 115 9.18 -6.89 3.12
CA GLY A 115 8.38 -6.58 4.29
C GLY A 115 6.91 -6.34 3.98
N ILE A 116 6.24 -5.58 4.85
CA ILE A 116 4.78 -5.42 4.82
C ILE A 116 4.26 -4.83 3.50
N ALA A 117 5.07 -4.01 2.80
CA ALA A 117 4.72 -3.42 1.52
C ALA A 117 4.64 -4.44 0.36
N GLY A 118 5.37 -5.55 0.45
CA GLY A 118 5.26 -6.69 -0.47
C GLY A 118 4.24 -7.72 0.03
N ASP A 119 4.36 -8.05 1.31
CA ASP A 119 3.76 -9.25 1.89
C ASP A 119 2.26 -9.11 2.15
N PHE A 120 1.83 -7.93 2.58
CA PHE A 120 0.42 -7.67 2.82
C PHE A 120 -0.40 -7.66 1.51
N PRO A 121 -0.05 -6.86 0.48
CA PRO A 121 -0.87 -6.83 -0.72
C PRO A 121 -0.83 -8.14 -1.50
N ILE A 122 0.29 -8.89 -1.54
CA ILE A 122 0.34 -10.14 -2.31
C ILE A 122 -0.65 -11.19 -1.77
N CYS A 123 -0.98 -11.13 -0.47
CA CYS A 123 -1.94 -12.01 0.19
C CYS A 123 -3.39 -11.79 -0.25
N VAL A 124 -3.72 -10.69 -0.94
CA VAL A 124 -5.12 -10.42 -1.32
C VAL A 124 -5.69 -11.55 -2.19
N VAL A 125 -4.91 -12.08 -3.13
CA VAL A 125 -5.36 -13.13 -4.05
C VAL A 125 -5.57 -14.46 -3.35
N PRO A 126 -4.60 -14.99 -2.56
CA PRO A 126 -4.83 -16.19 -1.75
C PRO A 126 -6.05 -16.06 -0.84
N MET A 127 -6.25 -14.93 -0.17
CA MET A 127 -7.41 -14.71 0.69
C MET A 127 -8.73 -14.75 -0.11
N LEU A 128 -8.78 -14.09 -1.27
CA LEU A 128 -9.96 -14.14 -2.17
C LEU A 128 -10.26 -15.58 -2.63
N HIS A 129 -9.23 -16.37 -2.97
CA HIS A 129 -9.39 -17.72 -3.50
C HIS A 129 -9.66 -18.78 -2.43
N GLN A 130 -8.95 -18.73 -1.31
CA GLN A 130 -8.96 -19.80 -0.30
C GLN A 130 -9.98 -19.51 0.80
N ASP A 131 -9.99 -18.28 1.33
CA ASP A 131 -10.86 -17.90 2.44
C ASP A 131 -12.25 -17.51 1.96
N LEU A 132 -12.36 -16.78 0.85
CA LEU A 132 -13.65 -16.38 0.26
C LEU A 132 -14.14 -17.29 -0.87
N GLN A 133 -13.35 -18.29 -1.29
CA GLN A 133 -13.70 -19.26 -2.34
C GLN A 133 -14.09 -18.62 -3.71
N ARG A 134 -13.50 -17.45 -4.03
CA ARG A 134 -13.74 -16.70 -5.28
C ARG A 134 -12.69 -17.05 -6.33
N HIS A 135 -12.77 -18.28 -6.85
CA HIS A 135 -11.79 -18.82 -7.80
C HIS A 135 -11.78 -18.12 -9.16
N GLU A 136 -12.83 -17.37 -9.48
CA GLU A 136 -12.95 -16.58 -10.71
C GLU A 136 -12.09 -15.32 -10.70
N VAL A 137 -11.62 -14.85 -9.53
CA VAL A 137 -10.77 -13.67 -9.46
C VAL A 137 -9.41 -13.98 -10.11
N PRO A 138 -8.92 -13.18 -11.07
CA PRO A 138 -7.63 -13.41 -11.69
C PRO A 138 -6.44 -13.36 -10.70
N LEU A 139 -5.50 -14.28 -10.88
CA LEU A 139 -4.18 -14.19 -10.23
C LEU A 139 -3.41 -12.94 -10.73
N TRP A 140 -2.35 -12.55 -10.02
CA TRP A 140 -1.47 -11.48 -10.49
C TRP A 140 -0.93 -11.78 -11.89
N GLY A 141 -1.08 -10.83 -12.81
CA GLY A 141 -0.69 -10.96 -14.21
C GLY A 141 0.80 -10.79 -14.48
N TYR A 142 1.53 -10.20 -13.53
CA TYR A 142 2.96 -9.94 -13.59
C TYR A 142 3.52 -9.86 -12.18
N PHE A 143 4.75 -10.33 -11.97
CA PHE A 143 5.48 -10.13 -10.73
C PHE A 143 6.92 -9.71 -11.03
N CYS A 144 7.38 -8.66 -10.37
CA CYS A 144 8.81 -8.34 -10.32
C CYS A 144 9.15 -7.82 -8.95
N GLN A 145 10.24 -8.31 -8.39
CA GLN A 145 10.75 -7.88 -7.10
C GLN A 145 12.19 -7.40 -7.24
N ILE A 146 12.48 -6.21 -6.74
CA ILE A 146 13.84 -5.76 -6.48
C ILE A 146 14.11 -6.03 -4.99
N SER A 147 15.09 -6.84 -4.65
CA SER A 147 15.43 -7.14 -3.25
C SER A 147 16.92 -7.43 -3.12
N ASP A 148 17.51 -7.09 -1.99
CA ASP A 148 18.86 -7.49 -1.58
C ASP A 148 18.86 -8.73 -0.67
N SER A 149 17.67 -9.24 -0.31
CA SER A 149 17.52 -10.40 0.57
C SER A 149 17.88 -11.70 -0.14
N THR A 150 18.85 -12.44 0.40
CA THR A 150 19.14 -13.82 -0.04
C THR A 150 18.10 -14.81 0.47
N THR A 151 17.73 -15.78 -0.35
CA THR A 151 16.66 -16.79 -0.14
C THR A 151 16.86 -17.76 1.04
N SER A 152 17.85 -17.56 1.92
CA SER A 152 18.38 -18.60 2.80
C SER A 152 17.75 -18.72 4.20
N TYR A 153 16.75 -17.91 4.58
CA TYR A 153 16.26 -17.88 5.97
C TYR A 153 14.76 -18.11 6.17
N GLY A 154 14.02 -18.58 5.15
CA GLY A 154 12.57 -18.81 5.30
C GLY A 154 11.77 -17.54 5.58
N SER A 155 12.34 -16.37 5.29
CA SER A 155 11.65 -15.09 5.38
C SER A 155 10.57 -14.99 4.30
N TYR A 156 9.37 -14.54 4.67
CA TYR A 156 8.27 -14.34 3.72
C TYR A 156 8.69 -13.47 2.52
N SER A 157 9.45 -12.39 2.77
CA SER A 157 9.89 -11.44 1.75
C SER A 157 10.95 -11.99 0.78
N GLY A 158 11.66 -13.05 1.17
CA GLY A 158 12.66 -13.77 0.37
C GLY A 158 12.15 -15.07 -0.24
N ALA A 159 10.84 -15.35 -0.15
CA ALA A 159 10.24 -16.56 -0.68
C ALA A 159 10.45 -16.66 -2.20
N VAL A 160 11.08 -17.75 -2.64
CA VAL A 160 11.33 -18.02 -4.06
C VAL A 160 10.01 -18.05 -4.86
N PRO A 161 10.03 -17.74 -6.17
CA PRO A 161 8.81 -17.65 -6.95
C PRO A 161 7.94 -18.93 -6.95
N ASN A 162 8.55 -20.11 -6.80
CA ASN A 162 7.81 -21.37 -6.70
C ASN A 162 6.92 -21.46 -5.46
N GLU A 163 7.36 -20.91 -4.32
CA GLU A 163 6.54 -20.84 -3.10
C GLU A 163 5.33 -19.92 -3.32
N LYS A 164 5.49 -18.84 -4.09
CA LYS A 164 4.38 -17.94 -4.43
C LYS A 164 3.32 -18.64 -5.30
N ILE A 165 3.70 -19.61 -6.12
CA ILE A 165 2.76 -20.42 -6.91
C ILE A 165 2.00 -21.39 -6.01
N THR A 166 2.67 -22.09 -5.09
CA THR A 166 2.00 -23.07 -4.21
C THR A 166 0.97 -22.41 -3.29
N TRP A 167 1.19 -21.16 -2.89
CA TRP A 167 0.21 -20.37 -2.12
C TRP A 167 -0.92 -19.77 -2.98
N GLY A 168 -0.94 -20.00 -4.29
CA GLY A 168 -1.95 -19.42 -5.18
C GLY A 168 -1.81 -17.91 -5.37
N LYS A 169 -0.61 -17.33 -5.13
CA LYS A 169 -0.36 -15.91 -5.39
C LYS A 169 -0.15 -15.69 -6.89
N LEU A 170 0.69 -16.51 -7.52
CA LEU A 170 1.04 -16.40 -8.94
C LEU A 170 0.60 -17.65 -9.70
N GLY A 171 0.24 -17.48 -10.97
CA GLY A 171 0.05 -18.61 -11.87
C GLY A 171 1.39 -19.19 -12.32
N GLU A 172 1.39 -20.47 -12.71
CA GLU A 172 2.58 -21.15 -13.24
C GLU A 172 3.21 -20.36 -14.41
N LYS A 173 2.35 -19.84 -15.28
CA LYS A 173 2.70 -19.07 -16.48
C LYS A 173 2.84 -17.55 -16.24
N THR A 174 2.59 -17.05 -15.03
CA THR A 174 2.75 -15.61 -14.74
C THR A 174 4.22 -15.21 -14.94
N PRO A 175 4.50 -14.18 -15.78
CA PRO A 175 5.84 -13.61 -15.89
C PRO A 175 6.31 -13.11 -14.53
N LYS A 176 7.46 -13.61 -14.09
CA LYS A 176 7.99 -13.39 -12.75
C LYS A 176 9.49 -13.18 -12.77
N PHE A 177 9.95 -12.09 -12.19
CA PHE A 177 11.35 -11.67 -12.18
C PHE A 177 11.79 -11.31 -10.76
N ILE A 178 13.03 -11.63 -10.42
CA ILE A 178 13.69 -11.17 -9.19
C ILE A 178 14.98 -10.50 -9.59
N ILE A 179 15.17 -9.27 -9.14
CA ILE A 179 16.37 -8.46 -9.34
C ILE A 179 17.07 -8.37 -7.99
N GLU A 180 18.15 -9.13 -7.85
CA GLU A 180 19.00 -9.11 -6.66
C GLU A 180 19.91 -7.88 -6.69
N SER A 181 19.43 -6.75 -6.16
CA SER A 181 20.17 -5.49 -6.16
C SER A 181 19.56 -4.48 -5.19
N ASP A 182 20.33 -3.44 -4.88
CA ASP A 182 19.81 -2.24 -4.20
C ASP A 182 18.84 -1.49 -5.13
N ALA A 183 17.65 -1.21 -4.61
CA ALA A 183 16.61 -0.48 -5.34
C ALA A 183 17.06 0.89 -5.85
N THR A 184 17.94 1.58 -5.12
CA THR A 184 18.45 2.90 -5.50
C THR A 184 19.29 2.89 -6.78
N ILE A 185 19.83 1.73 -7.16
CA ILE A 185 20.61 1.55 -8.39
C ILE A 185 19.67 1.20 -9.55
N VAL A 186 18.83 0.19 -9.37
CA VAL A 186 18.10 -0.42 -10.49
C VAL A 186 16.72 0.16 -10.73
N ALA A 187 16.02 0.65 -9.70
CA ALA A 187 14.68 1.24 -9.88
C ALA A 187 14.71 2.49 -10.79
N PRO A 188 15.66 3.43 -10.65
CA PRO A 188 15.75 4.56 -11.59
C PRO A 188 15.98 4.13 -13.04
N LEU A 189 16.80 3.10 -13.28
CA LEU A 189 17.07 2.57 -14.63
C LEU A 189 15.83 1.94 -15.24
N ILE A 190 15.08 1.15 -14.48
CA ILE A 190 13.81 0.56 -14.92
C ILE A 190 12.81 1.66 -15.26
N PHE A 191 12.65 2.64 -14.38
CA PHE A 191 11.72 3.75 -14.60
C PHE A 191 12.11 4.61 -15.80
N ALA A 192 13.39 4.87 -16.03
CA ALA A 192 13.85 5.58 -17.22
C ALA A 192 13.43 4.85 -18.50
N ILE A 193 13.66 3.53 -18.58
CA ILE A 193 13.28 2.72 -19.75
C ILE A 193 11.76 2.68 -19.94
N VAL A 194 11.00 2.43 -18.86
CA VAL A 194 9.53 2.27 -18.93
C VAL A 194 8.82 3.60 -19.21
N LEU A 195 9.34 4.71 -18.70
CA LEU A 195 8.76 6.04 -18.88
C LEU A 195 9.32 6.78 -20.12
N GLY A 196 10.23 6.15 -20.86
CA GLY A 196 10.78 6.69 -22.12
C GLY A 196 11.72 7.89 -21.94
N GLN A 197 12.56 7.86 -20.90
CA GLN A 197 13.60 8.85 -20.62
C GLN A 197 14.94 8.50 -21.27
#